data_AF-A0AAP3Z111-F1
#
_entry.id   AF-A0AAP3Z111-F1
#
_cell.length_a   1.000
_cell.length_b   1.000
_cell.length_c   1.000
_cell.angle_alpha   90.00
_cell.angle_beta   90.00
_cell.angle_gamma   90.00
#
_symmetry.space_group_name_H-M   'P 1'
#
loop_
_entity.id
_entity.type
_entity.pdbx_description
1 polymer ?
#
loop_
_entity_poly.entity_id
_entity_poly.type
_entity_poly.pdbx_seq_one_letter_code
_entity_poly.pdbx_strand_id
1 'polypeptide(L)'
;MQKSQNIEEIKAEYEAKLAKAEAEKVEQGETFKLFVKGEEDEIIELEVKEKTLSKIDKGEMIDALYEITDSFEHLQKEGLDSERVGYWAKFMFLLDEPVSIFLSTAFDLKDVNIPVLLNINTLKEIVSKNEWLGIKAKEITSKMVAIAKKDD
;
A
#
# COMPACT_ATOMS: atom_id res chain seq x y z
N MET A 1 -6.14 54.65 1.43
CA MET A 1 -5.09 53.61 1.56
C MET A 1 -5.44 52.49 2.58
N GLN A 2 -6.65 52.42 3.15
CA GLN A 2 -7.02 51.40 4.16
C GLN A 2 -7.48 50.03 3.61
N LYS A 3 -7.81 49.90 2.31
CA LYS A 3 -8.32 48.63 1.75
C LYS A 3 -7.25 47.56 1.52
N SER A 4 -5.99 47.96 1.31
CA SER A 4 -4.90 47.02 1.02
C SER A 4 -4.42 46.26 2.26
N GLN A 5 -4.41 46.89 3.43
CA GLN A 5 -4.05 46.23 4.71
C GLN A 5 -5.01 45.09 5.06
N ASN A 6 -6.29 45.26 4.74
CA ASN A 6 -7.34 44.28 5.03
C ASN A 6 -7.22 43.01 4.14
N ILE A 7 -6.68 43.15 2.92
CA ILE A 7 -6.50 42.02 2.00
C ILE A 7 -5.28 41.17 2.41
N GLU A 8 -4.19 41.80 2.85
CA GLU A 8 -3.01 41.09 3.34
C GLU A 8 -3.31 40.34 4.65
N GLU A 9 -4.08 40.94 5.56
CA GLU A 9 -4.52 40.28 6.80
C GLU A 9 -5.43 39.07 6.52
N ILE A 10 -6.39 39.20 5.59
CA ILE A 10 -7.25 38.09 5.17
C ILE A 10 -6.42 36.97 4.52
N LYS A 11 -5.44 37.31 3.70
CA LYS A 11 -4.56 36.33 3.05
C LYS A 11 -3.71 35.57 4.06
N ALA A 12 -3.14 36.27 5.05
CA ALA A 12 -2.38 35.66 6.13
C ALA A 12 -3.26 34.75 7.01
N GLU A 13 -4.50 35.14 7.31
CA GLU A 13 -5.45 34.27 8.02
C GLU A 13 -5.81 33.01 7.23
N TYR A 14 -6.01 33.13 5.92
CA TYR A 14 -6.30 31.98 5.06
C TYR A 14 -5.12 31.02 4.95
N GLU A 15 -3.91 31.55 4.77
CA GLU A 15 -2.67 30.75 4.75
C GLU A 15 -2.43 30.06 6.11
N ALA A 16 -2.69 30.73 7.23
CA ALA A 16 -2.61 30.13 8.55
C ALA A 16 -3.67 29.04 8.78
N LYS A 17 -4.91 29.23 8.30
CA LYS A 17 -5.97 28.21 8.35
C LYS A 17 -5.62 27.00 7.48
N LEU A 18 -5.04 27.21 6.29
CA LEU A 18 -4.56 26.13 5.43
C LEU A 18 -3.41 25.36 6.08
N ALA A 19 -2.40 26.07 6.61
CA ALA A 19 -1.28 25.46 7.30
C ALA A 19 -1.72 24.70 8.56
N LYS A 20 -2.71 25.21 9.31
CA LYS A 20 -3.29 24.50 10.46
C LYS A 20 -4.08 23.27 10.04
N ALA A 21 -4.87 23.35 8.97
CA ALA A 21 -5.60 22.20 8.44
C ALA A 21 -4.65 21.14 7.84
N GLU A 22 -3.54 21.56 7.23
CA GLU A 22 -2.47 20.66 6.79
C GLU A 22 -1.71 20.05 7.98
N ALA A 23 -1.40 20.84 9.00
CA ALA A 23 -0.78 20.33 10.24
C ALA A 23 -1.69 19.36 10.99
N GLU A 24 -3.00 19.61 11.07
CA GLU A 24 -3.99 18.71 11.65
C GLU A 24 -4.13 17.40 10.85
N LYS A 25 -4.04 17.46 9.51
CA LYS A 25 -3.98 16.26 8.65
C LYS A 25 -2.69 15.46 8.86
N VAL A 26 -1.56 16.15 9.04
CA VAL A 26 -0.27 15.52 9.35
C VAL A 26 -0.29 14.89 10.75
N GLU A 27 -0.88 15.55 11.75
CA GLU A 27 -1.06 15.02 13.12
C GLU A 27 -2.03 13.84 13.17
N GLN A 28 -3.08 13.84 12.33
CA GLN A 28 -4.03 12.74 12.27
C GLN A 28 -3.46 11.50 11.59
N GLY A 29 -2.37 11.62 10.85
CA GLY A 29 -1.79 10.51 10.08
C GLY A 29 -2.65 10.16 8.85
N GLU A 30 -1.98 9.75 7.79
CA GLU A 30 -2.63 9.29 6.57
C GLU A 30 -3.42 8.01 6.84
N THR A 31 -4.65 7.97 6.31
CA THR A 31 -5.55 6.82 6.42
C THR A 31 -5.59 6.09 5.09
N PHE A 32 -5.52 4.76 5.15
CA PHE A 32 -5.58 3.87 4.01
C PHE A 32 -6.89 3.09 4.04
N LYS A 33 -7.44 2.82 2.86
CA LYS A 33 -8.52 1.87 2.70
C LYS A 33 -7.93 0.47 2.57
N LEU A 34 -8.40 -0.44 3.39
CA LEU A 34 -8.01 -1.84 3.37
C LEU A 34 -9.25 -2.72 3.33
N PHE A 35 -9.27 -3.70 2.44
CA PHE A 35 -10.35 -4.69 2.35
C PHE A 35 -9.93 -5.97 3.04
N VAL A 36 -10.79 -6.51 3.89
CA VAL A 36 -10.52 -7.74 4.64
C VAL A 36 -11.69 -8.70 4.50
N LYS A 37 -11.43 -10.00 4.63
CA LYS A 37 -12.46 -11.03 4.60
C LYS A 37 -12.99 -11.27 6.02
N GLY A 38 -14.28 -11.06 6.23
CA GLY A 38 -14.99 -11.31 7.48
C GLY A 38 -15.33 -12.79 7.69
N GLU A 39 -16.03 -13.09 8.79
CA GLU A 39 -16.34 -14.46 9.22
C GLU A 39 -17.26 -15.22 8.24
N GLU A 40 -18.12 -14.52 7.50
CA GLU A 40 -19.06 -15.11 6.53
C GLU A 40 -18.61 -14.93 5.07
N ASP A 41 -17.30 -14.88 4.83
CA ASP A 41 -16.70 -14.59 3.51
C ASP A 41 -17.07 -13.20 2.92
N GLU A 42 -17.68 -12.33 3.72
CA GLU A 42 -18.00 -10.96 3.36
C GLU A 42 -16.73 -10.10 3.24
N ILE A 43 -16.76 -9.12 2.33
CA ILE A 43 -15.68 -8.15 2.17
C ILE A 43 -16.00 -6.92 3.01
N ILE A 44 -15.13 -6.65 3.99
CA ILE A 44 -15.23 -5.51 4.90
C ILE A 44 -14.20 -4.47 4.49
N GLU A 45 -14.63 -3.23 4.27
CA GLU A 45 -13.73 -2.09 4.08
C GLU A 45 -13.37 -1.49 5.45
N LEU A 46 -12.09 -1.37 5.72
CA LEU A 46 -11.51 -0.76 6.91
C LEU A 46 -10.74 0.51 6.54
N GLU A 47 -10.89 1.56 7.34
CA GLU A 47 -9.98 2.69 7.34
C GLU A 47 -8.89 2.44 8.39
N VAL A 48 -7.65 2.28 7.93
CA VAL A 48 -6.50 1.93 8.78
C VAL A 48 -5.43 3.02 8.72
N LYS A 49 -4.66 3.15 9.79
CA LYS A 49 -3.50 4.06 9.84
C LYS A 49 -2.24 3.25 9.96
N GLU A 50 -1.20 3.65 9.23
CA GLU A 50 0.12 3.03 9.34
C GLU A 50 0.62 3.15 10.78
N LYS A 51 1.01 2.02 11.37
CA LYS A 51 1.53 2.01 12.74
C LYS A 51 2.92 2.64 12.78
N THR A 52 3.37 3.01 13.98
CA THR A 52 4.80 3.33 14.15
C THR A 52 5.63 2.06 14.04
N LEU A 53 6.40 1.93 12.96
CA LEU A 53 7.19 0.74 12.67
C LEU A 53 8.49 0.68 13.49
N SER A 54 8.66 -0.40 14.25
CA SER A 54 9.93 -0.76 14.87
C SER A 54 10.95 -1.28 13.85
N LYS A 55 12.20 -1.48 14.27
CA LYS A 55 13.21 -2.11 13.39
C LYS A 55 12.84 -3.54 12.98
N ILE A 56 12.13 -4.26 13.84
CA ILE A 56 11.69 -5.63 13.58
C ILE A 56 10.60 -5.62 12.51
N ASP A 57 9.59 -4.76 12.69
CA ASP A 57 8.50 -4.59 11.71
C ASP A 57 9.06 -4.25 10.32
N LYS A 58 10.05 -3.34 10.27
CA LYS A 58 10.72 -2.98 9.02
C LYS A 58 11.45 -4.15 8.37
N GLY A 59 12.05 -5.03 9.17
CA GLY A 59 12.69 -6.26 8.70
C GLY A 59 11.66 -7.21 8.09
N GLU A 60 10.58 -7.50 8.82
CA GLU A 60 9.49 -8.37 8.35
C GLU A 60 8.86 -7.87 7.05
N MET A 61 8.62 -6.56 6.95
CA MET A 61 8.11 -5.95 5.71
C MET A 61 9.09 -6.10 4.54
N ILE A 62 10.39 -5.97 4.79
CA ILE A 62 11.42 -6.16 3.76
C ILE A 62 11.46 -7.63 3.32
N ASP A 63 11.45 -8.57 4.26
CA ASP A 63 11.48 -10.01 3.98
C ASP A 63 10.25 -10.41 3.15
N ALA A 64 9.06 -9.93 3.52
CA ALA A 64 7.85 -10.12 2.73
C ALA A 64 7.96 -9.55 1.30
N LEU A 65 8.59 -8.38 1.11
CA LEU A 65 8.85 -7.85 -0.23
C LEU A 65 9.83 -8.72 -1.03
N TYR A 66 10.82 -9.33 -0.38
CA TYR A 66 11.71 -10.30 -1.05
C TYR A 66 10.92 -11.51 -1.52
N GLU A 67 10.06 -12.08 -0.69
CA GLU A 67 9.21 -13.21 -1.08
C GLU A 67 8.26 -12.88 -2.24
N ILE A 68 7.69 -11.68 -2.25
CA ILE A 68 6.90 -11.17 -3.40
C ILE A 68 7.78 -11.16 -4.66
N THR A 69 8.98 -10.59 -4.57
CA THR A 69 9.90 -10.45 -5.71
C THR A 69 10.36 -11.81 -6.25
N ASP A 70 10.68 -12.75 -5.37
CA ASP A 70 11.12 -14.09 -5.72
C ASP A 70 9.99 -14.89 -6.37
N SER A 71 8.76 -14.75 -5.85
CA SER A 71 7.56 -15.34 -6.46
C SER A 71 7.34 -14.87 -7.90
N PHE A 72 7.56 -13.57 -8.16
CA PHE A 72 7.54 -13.02 -9.53
C PHE A 72 8.60 -13.65 -10.44
N GLU A 73 9.84 -13.79 -9.95
CA GLU A 73 10.93 -14.35 -10.74
C GLU A 73 10.75 -15.85 -11.01
N HIS A 74 10.23 -16.58 -10.04
CA HIS A 74 9.92 -18.00 -10.18
C HIS A 74 8.89 -18.23 -11.29
N LEU A 75 7.78 -17.47 -11.28
CA LEU A 75 6.76 -17.53 -12.32
C LEU A 75 7.27 -17.15 -13.71
N GLN A 76 8.21 -16.19 -13.82
CA GLN A 76 8.83 -15.86 -15.10
C GLN A 76 9.72 -16.99 -15.63
N LYS A 77 10.39 -17.73 -14.75
CA LYS A 77 11.33 -18.81 -15.09
C LYS A 77 10.64 -20.11 -15.46
N GLU A 78 9.52 -20.45 -14.81
CA GLU A 78 8.80 -21.72 -15.07
C GLU A 78 8.15 -21.80 -16.45
N GLY A 79 8.08 -20.68 -17.17
CA GLY A 79 7.66 -20.68 -18.57
C GLY A 79 6.14 -20.72 -18.73
N LEU A 80 5.73 -20.04 -19.81
CA LEU A 80 4.39 -19.69 -20.27
C LEU A 80 3.33 -20.81 -20.40
N ASP A 81 3.53 -22.05 -19.96
CA ASP A 81 2.60 -23.16 -20.25
C ASP A 81 1.84 -23.74 -19.03
N SER A 82 0.61 -23.28 -18.79
CA SER A 82 -0.39 -24.14 -18.14
C SER A 82 -1.82 -23.73 -18.50
N GLU A 83 -2.44 -24.51 -19.38
CA GLU A 83 -3.79 -24.35 -19.92
C GLU A 83 -4.94 -24.59 -18.91
N ARG A 84 -4.71 -24.56 -17.59
CA ARG A 84 -5.73 -24.96 -16.58
C ARG A 84 -6.03 -23.96 -15.47
N VAL A 85 -5.08 -23.09 -15.11
CA VAL A 85 -5.28 -22.01 -14.13
C VAL A 85 -4.48 -20.83 -14.66
N GLY A 86 -5.15 -19.72 -14.98
CA GLY A 86 -4.50 -18.56 -15.59
C GLY A 86 -3.35 -18.02 -14.74
N TYR A 87 -2.32 -17.50 -15.39
CA TYR A 87 -1.13 -16.90 -14.76
C TYR A 87 -1.45 -15.99 -13.61
N TRP A 88 -2.46 -15.16 -13.81
CA TRP A 88 -2.95 -14.23 -12.81
C TRP A 88 -3.40 -14.94 -11.53
N ALA A 89 -4.17 -16.01 -11.64
CA ALA A 89 -4.64 -16.75 -10.46
C ALA A 89 -3.49 -17.42 -9.70
N LYS A 90 -2.53 -18.05 -10.40
CA LYS A 90 -1.33 -18.63 -9.75
C LYS A 90 -0.48 -17.57 -9.05
N PHE A 91 -0.32 -16.43 -9.69
CA PHE A 91 0.38 -15.28 -9.14
C PHE A 91 -0.31 -14.74 -7.88
N MET A 92 -1.64 -14.60 -7.91
CA MET A 92 -2.41 -14.17 -6.74
C MET A 92 -2.24 -15.11 -5.56
N PHE A 93 -2.24 -16.44 -5.79
CA PHE A 93 -2.00 -17.41 -4.71
C PHE A 93 -0.61 -17.28 -4.09
N LEU A 94 0.43 -17.08 -4.90
CA LEU A 94 1.80 -16.93 -4.41
C LEU A 94 2.03 -15.61 -3.67
N LEU A 95 1.26 -14.57 -4.00
CA LEU A 95 1.34 -13.29 -3.31
C LEU A 95 0.49 -13.20 -2.06
N ASP A 96 -0.47 -14.11 -1.87
CA ASP A 96 -1.50 -13.98 -0.83
C ASP A 96 -0.90 -13.82 0.57
N GLU A 97 -0.02 -14.76 0.94
CA GLU A 97 0.66 -14.77 2.22
C GLU A 97 1.64 -13.59 2.41
N PRO A 98 2.63 -13.34 1.52
CA PRO A 98 3.60 -12.29 1.79
C PRO A 98 3.00 -10.88 1.73
N VAL A 99 1.99 -10.63 0.90
CA VAL A 99 1.28 -9.33 0.93
C VAL A 99 0.43 -9.20 2.19
N SER A 100 -0.20 -10.28 2.65
CA SER A 100 -0.91 -10.28 3.94
C SER A 100 0.04 -9.96 5.10
N ILE A 101 1.22 -10.58 5.15
CA ILE A 101 2.28 -10.28 6.13
C ILE A 101 2.69 -8.80 6.05
N PHE A 102 2.98 -8.29 4.85
CA PHE A 102 3.38 -6.91 4.67
C PHE A 102 2.33 -5.92 5.21
N LEU A 103 1.07 -6.10 4.84
CA LEU A 103 -0.02 -5.19 5.20
C LEU A 103 -0.44 -5.34 6.67
N SER A 104 -0.44 -6.57 7.21
CA SER A 104 -0.68 -6.81 8.63
C SER A 104 0.40 -6.18 9.50
N THR A 105 1.67 -6.27 9.10
CA THR A 105 2.77 -5.60 9.81
C THR A 105 2.66 -4.09 9.71
N ALA A 106 2.29 -3.53 8.54
CA ALA A 106 2.12 -2.09 8.34
C ALA A 106 1.00 -1.48 9.21
N PHE A 107 -0.07 -2.24 9.46
CA PHE A 107 -1.30 -1.74 10.08
C PHE A 107 -1.64 -2.37 11.45
N ASP A 108 -0.78 -3.23 11.98
CA ASP A 108 -0.99 -3.99 13.23
C ASP A 108 -2.26 -4.86 13.22
N LEU A 109 -2.52 -5.52 12.08
CA LEU A 109 -3.71 -6.35 11.89
C LEU A 109 -3.36 -7.81 12.13
N LYS A 110 -3.74 -8.36 13.28
CA LYS A 110 -3.48 -9.76 13.61
C LYS A 110 -4.66 -10.65 13.21
N ASP A 111 -4.33 -11.80 12.62
CA ASP A 111 -5.29 -12.85 12.27
C ASP A 111 -6.39 -12.40 11.30
N VAL A 112 -6.10 -11.37 10.49
CA VAL A 112 -7.03 -10.85 9.48
C VAL A 112 -6.70 -11.44 8.12
N ASN A 113 -7.71 -11.94 7.42
CA ASN A 113 -7.55 -12.39 6.05
C ASN A 113 -7.58 -11.17 5.10
N ILE A 114 -6.42 -10.83 4.54
CA ILE A 114 -6.23 -9.67 3.66
C ILE A 114 -6.15 -10.14 2.21
N PRO A 115 -7.26 -10.12 1.44
CA PRO A 115 -7.26 -10.54 0.05
C PRO A 115 -6.39 -9.62 -0.81
N VAL A 116 -5.38 -10.18 -1.47
CA VAL A 116 -4.37 -9.37 -2.17
C VAL A 116 -4.92 -8.58 -3.34
N LEU A 117 -5.88 -9.12 -4.08
CA LEU A 117 -6.47 -8.44 -5.24
C LEU A 117 -7.06 -7.08 -4.87
N LEU A 118 -7.75 -7.03 -3.74
CA LEU A 118 -8.45 -5.83 -3.30
C LEU A 118 -7.50 -4.80 -2.69
N ASN A 119 -6.31 -5.23 -2.24
CA ASN A 119 -5.36 -4.39 -1.51
C ASN A 119 -4.08 -4.09 -2.30
N ILE A 120 -4.05 -4.47 -3.57
CA ILE A 120 -2.86 -4.31 -4.42
C ILE A 120 -2.44 -2.85 -4.59
N ASN A 121 -3.41 -1.93 -4.57
CA ASN A 121 -3.15 -0.49 -4.65
C ASN A 121 -2.62 0.05 -3.32
N THR A 122 -3.19 -0.39 -2.20
CA THR A 122 -2.71 -0.06 -0.85
C THR A 122 -1.26 -0.49 -0.65
N LEU A 123 -0.90 -1.69 -1.11
CA LEU A 123 0.49 -2.14 -1.15
C LEU A 123 1.38 -1.18 -1.95
N LYS A 124 1.01 -0.84 -3.19
CA LYS A 124 1.78 0.08 -4.04
C LYS A 124 1.97 1.45 -3.40
N GLU A 125 0.95 1.95 -2.72
CA GLU A 125 0.97 3.25 -2.06
C GLU A 125 1.98 3.27 -0.90
N ILE A 126 1.89 2.29 0.01
CA ILE A 126 2.85 2.14 1.13
C ILE A 126 4.27 2.00 0.59
N VAL A 127 4.46 1.16 -0.43
CA VAL A 127 5.75 0.90 -1.07
C VAL A 127 6.34 2.17 -1.69
N SER A 128 5.50 3.00 -2.32
CA SER A 128 5.95 4.23 -3.00
C SER A 128 6.28 5.36 -2.02
N LYS A 129 5.56 5.43 -0.90
CA LYS A 129 5.75 6.44 0.15
C LYS A 129 7.00 6.17 1.00
N ASN A 130 7.33 4.90 1.21
CA ASN A 130 8.40 4.50 2.13
C ASN A 130 9.73 4.28 1.40
N GLU A 131 10.52 5.35 1.22
CA GLU A 131 11.82 5.30 0.52
C GLU A 131 12.82 4.28 1.10
N TRP A 132 12.72 3.97 2.40
CA TRP A 132 13.58 3.00 3.08
C TRP A 132 13.36 1.55 2.62
N LEU A 133 12.25 1.26 1.93
CA LEU A 133 12.02 -0.04 1.27
C LEU A 133 12.90 -0.23 0.01
N GLY A 134 13.55 0.85 -0.45
CA GLY A 134 14.66 0.79 -1.38
C GLY A 134 14.30 0.37 -2.81
N ILE A 135 15.25 -0.29 -3.48
CA ILE A 135 15.18 -0.61 -4.92
C ILE A 135 14.18 -1.75 -5.19
N LYS A 136 14.05 -2.73 -4.28
CA LYS A 136 13.17 -3.90 -4.45
C LYS A 136 11.69 -3.52 -4.48
N ALA A 137 11.30 -2.58 -3.60
CA ALA A 137 10.01 -1.90 -3.66
C ALA A 137 9.68 -1.34 -5.07
N LYS A 138 10.63 -0.66 -5.70
CA LYS A 138 10.47 -0.09 -7.04
C LYS A 138 10.36 -1.17 -8.13
N GLU A 139 11.12 -2.26 -8.00
CA GLU A 139 11.03 -3.42 -8.91
C GLU A 139 9.64 -4.07 -8.84
N ILE A 140 9.09 -4.27 -7.64
CA ILE A 140 7.76 -4.83 -7.44
C ILE A 140 6.69 -3.93 -8.08
N THR A 141 6.68 -2.63 -7.78
CA THR A 141 5.71 -1.68 -8.37
C THR A 141 5.76 -1.71 -9.89
N SER A 142 6.96 -1.78 -10.48
CA SER A 142 7.15 -1.86 -11.92
C SER A 142 6.63 -3.18 -12.50
N LYS A 143 6.93 -4.32 -11.86
CA LYS A 143 6.45 -5.65 -12.26
C LYS A 143 4.91 -5.76 -12.16
N MET A 144 4.31 -5.21 -11.11
CA MET A 144 2.85 -5.20 -10.94
C MET A 144 2.14 -4.36 -12.02
N VAL A 145 2.70 -3.20 -12.40
CA VAL A 145 2.19 -2.38 -13.50
C VAL A 145 2.31 -3.11 -14.84
N ALA A 146 3.42 -3.83 -15.05
CA ALA A 146 3.64 -4.60 -16.28
C ALA A 146 2.65 -5.76 -16.44
N ILE A 147 2.26 -6.44 -15.34
CA ILE A 147 1.24 -7.49 -15.40
C ILE A 147 -0.14 -6.89 -15.67
N ALA A 148 -0.54 -5.82 -14.96
CA ALA A 148 -1.84 -5.19 -15.17
C ALA A 148 -2.06 -4.72 -16.61
N LYS A 149 -1.00 -4.29 -17.31
CA LYS A 149 -1.05 -3.87 -18.73
C LYS A 149 -1.06 -5.01 -19.74
N LYS A 150 -0.76 -6.25 -19.33
CA LYS A 150 -0.77 -7.42 -20.22
C LYS A 150 -2.15 -8.07 -20.33
N ASP A 151 -3.07 -7.73 -19.43
CA ASP A 151 -4.44 -8.23 -19.41
C ASP A 151 -5.45 -7.27 -20.07
N ASP A 152 -5.00 -6.11 -20.60
CA ASP A 152 -5.73 -5.18 -21.49
C ASP A 152 -5.37 -5.43 -22.98
#